data_AF-A0A2A4I5E3-F1
#
_entry.id   AF-A0A2A4I5E3-F1
#
_cell.length_a   1.000
_cell.length_b   1.000
_cell.length_c   1.000
_cell.angle_alpha   90.00
_cell.angle_beta   90.00
_cell.angle_gamma   90.00
#
_symmetry.space_group_name_H-M   'P 1'
#
loop_
_entity.id
_entity.type
_entity.pdbx_description
1 polymer ?
#
loop_
_entity_poly.entity_id
_entity_poly.type
_entity_poly.pdbx_seq_one_letter_code
_entity_poly.pdbx_strand_id
1 'polypeptide(L)'
;MSKFLLPLAAATVIVAPVATAQTNPDLAAVQRHLSGVESMTAAFSQTDRNNQVLTGTLTLKKPGKIRFQYQKGVPLLIVGDGKALTFIDYSVRQVQRWPIGNSPLGVLLDPKRDITRFAKIVPSNAPGVVSVEAYDPSRPQYGRITLVFARQANAPAGLMLQGWVALDSQGNRTTIRLTDQKFNVPVDDAAFRWTDPRRQGRAG
;
A
#
# COMPACT_ATOMS: atom_id res chain seq x y z
N MET A 1 0.32 -41.60 72.50
CA MET A 1 1.02 -40.55 71.74
C MET A 1 1.52 -41.17 70.43
N SER A 2 0.94 -40.80 69.29
CA SER A 2 1.69 -40.79 68.02
C SER A 2 0.90 -39.99 66.98
N LYS A 3 1.45 -38.84 66.59
CA LYS A 3 0.91 -37.91 65.59
C LYS A 3 1.40 -38.37 64.22
N PHE A 4 0.48 -38.67 63.29
CA PHE A 4 0.83 -38.85 61.88
C PHE A 4 0.72 -37.51 61.14
N LEU A 5 1.85 -37.05 60.60
CA LEU A 5 2.00 -35.84 59.79
C LEU A 5 1.61 -36.14 58.32
N LEU A 6 0.74 -35.31 57.75
CA LEU A 6 0.40 -35.28 56.33
C LEU A 6 1.51 -34.56 55.54
N PRO A 7 1.96 -35.07 54.37
CA PRO A 7 2.87 -34.34 53.51
C PRO A 7 2.08 -33.36 52.63
N LEU A 8 2.40 -32.07 52.73
CA LEU A 8 1.90 -31.03 51.85
C LEU A 8 2.74 -31.05 50.56
N ALA A 9 2.20 -31.61 49.48
CA ALA A 9 2.85 -31.59 48.18
C ALA A 9 2.73 -30.18 47.56
N ALA A 10 3.87 -29.48 47.44
CA ALA A 10 3.95 -28.20 46.74
C ALA A 10 3.94 -28.44 45.22
N ALA A 11 2.88 -28.02 44.54
CA ALA A 11 2.82 -27.99 43.08
C ALA A 11 3.61 -26.79 42.54
N THR A 12 4.76 -27.05 41.92
CA THR A 12 5.52 -26.08 41.14
C THR A 12 4.85 -25.85 39.79
N VAL A 13 4.28 -24.66 39.59
CA VAL A 13 3.73 -24.24 38.30
C VAL A 13 4.91 -23.80 37.41
N ILE A 14 5.28 -24.64 36.44
CA ILE A 14 6.29 -24.29 35.42
C ILE A 14 5.61 -23.38 34.39
N VAL A 15 5.88 -22.08 34.47
CA VAL A 15 5.40 -21.11 33.47
C VAL A 15 6.34 -21.19 32.27
N ALA A 16 5.91 -21.86 31.20
CA ALA A 16 6.69 -21.90 29.96
C ALA A 16 6.70 -20.50 29.30
N PRO A 17 7.86 -20.01 28.81
CA PRO A 17 7.91 -18.73 28.13
C PRO A 17 7.11 -18.82 26.83
N VAL A 18 6.12 -17.95 26.69
CA VAL A 18 5.38 -17.80 25.43
C VAL A 18 6.35 -17.23 24.40
N ALA A 19 6.73 -18.02 23.41
CA ALA A 19 7.55 -17.55 22.30
C ALA A 19 6.77 -16.45 21.54
N THR A 20 7.15 -15.19 21.73
CA THR A 20 6.66 -14.09 20.90
C THR A 20 7.19 -14.32 19.49
N ALA A 21 6.30 -14.53 18.51
CA ALA A 21 6.69 -14.60 17.11
C ALA A 21 7.48 -13.33 16.75
N GLN A 22 8.79 -13.48 16.53
CA GLN A 22 9.69 -12.38 16.23
C GLN A 22 9.26 -11.81 14.86
N THR A 23 8.47 -10.74 14.89
CA THR A 23 8.07 -10.06 13.65
C THR A 23 9.34 -9.56 12.97
N ASN A 24 9.53 -9.91 11.70
CA ASN A 24 10.70 -9.50 10.94
C ASN A 24 10.89 -7.97 11.07
N PRO A 25 12.07 -7.48 11.51
CA PRO A 25 12.28 -6.07 11.80
C PRO A 25 12.04 -5.16 10.59
N ASP A 26 12.31 -5.66 9.37
CA ASP A 26 12.05 -4.92 8.14
C ASP A 26 10.55 -4.83 7.84
N LEU A 27 9.81 -5.91 8.08
CA LEU A 27 8.35 -5.88 7.91
C LEU A 27 7.70 -4.92 8.91
N ALA A 28 8.19 -4.90 10.16
CA ALA A 28 7.77 -3.93 11.17
C ALA A 28 8.14 -2.48 10.79
N ALA A 29 9.31 -2.26 10.18
CA ALA A 29 9.69 -0.94 9.66
C ALA A 29 8.79 -0.49 8.50
N VAL A 30 8.43 -1.40 7.59
CA VAL A 30 7.50 -1.12 6.50
C VAL A 30 6.09 -0.82 7.04
N GLN A 31 5.58 -1.60 8.01
CA GLN A 31 4.30 -1.29 8.67
C GLN A 31 4.33 0.12 9.29
N ARG A 32 5.40 0.48 10.01
CA ARG A 32 5.58 1.82 10.60
C ARG A 32 5.64 2.92 9.55
N HIS A 33 6.37 2.70 8.46
CA HIS A 33 6.43 3.63 7.33
C HIS A 33 5.03 3.86 6.76
N LEU A 34 4.33 2.77 6.43
CA LEU A 34 2.98 2.85 5.88
C LEU A 34 2.07 3.59 6.85
N SER A 35 1.98 3.21 8.14
CA SER A 35 1.11 3.90 9.09
C SER A 35 1.49 5.38 9.33
N GLY A 36 2.76 5.74 9.26
CA GLY A 36 3.24 7.09 9.54
C GLY A 36 3.18 8.08 8.36
N VAL A 37 2.92 7.59 7.15
CA VAL A 37 2.70 8.43 5.97
C VAL A 37 1.21 8.72 5.84
N GLU A 38 0.81 9.95 6.15
CA GLU A 38 -0.57 10.45 6.05
C GLU A 38 -0.84 11.14 4.71
N SER A 39 0.17 11.76 4.11
CA SER A 39 0.10 12.33 2.78
C SER A 39 1.41 12.15 2.02
N MET A 40 1.33 12.15 0.70
CA MET A 40 2.52 12.11 -0.16
C MET A 40 2.24 12.77 -1.51
N THR A 41 3.22 13.53 -2.00
CA THR A 41 3.30 13.88 -3.43
C THR A 41 4.58 13.29 -4.02
N ALA A 42 4.54 12.82 -5.26
CA ALA A 42 5.71 12.32 -5.97
C ALA A 42 5.52 12.48 -7.48
N ALA A 43 6.61 12.56 -8.23
CA ALA A 43 6.56 12.21 -9.64
C ALA A 43 6.51 10.68 -9.77
N PHE A 44 5.83 10.18 -10.80
CA PHE A 44 5.82 8.75 -11.09
C PHE A 44 6.16 8.45 -12.55
N SER A 45 6.70 7.25 -12.77
CA SER A 45 6.67 6.57 -14.06
C SER A 45 5.95 5.24 -13.90
N GLN A 46 5.04 4.96 -14.81
CA GLN A 46 4.28 3.72 -14.90
C GLN A 46 4.76 2.96 -16.14
N THR A 47 5.17 1.71 -15.95
CA THR A 47 5.38 0.76 -17.04
C THR A 47 4.26 -0.27 -17.03
N ASP A 48 3.53 -0.40 -18.13
CA ASP A 48 2.46 -1.39 -18.28
C ASP A 48 2.97 -2.74 -18.82
N ARG A 49 2.03 -3.66 -19.10
CA ARG A 49 2.34 -5.00 -19.64
C ARG A 49 2.95 -4.99 -21.05
N ASN A 50 2.77 -3.90 -21.79
CA ASN A 50 3.28 -3.71 -23.16
C ASN A 50 4.62 -2.95 -23.15
N ASN A 51 5.23 -2.77 -21.97
CA ASN A 51 6.40 -1.91 -21.75
C ASN A 51 6.19 -0.44 -22.13
N GLN A 52 4.94 0.01 -22.28
CA GLN A 52 4.67 1.43 -22.47
C GLN A 52 4.93 2.17 -21.17
N VAL A 53 5.61 3.31 -21.29
CA VAL A 53 5.95 4.16 -20.16
C VAL A 53 5.11 5.43 -20.20
N LEU A 54 4.31 5.64 -19.16
CA LEU A 54 3.62 6.89 -18.90
C LEU A 54 4.18 7.54 -17.64
N THR A 55 4.05 8.84 -17.52
CA THR A 55 4.59 9.59 -16.38
C THR A 55 3.54 10.50 -15.77
N GLY A 56 3.84 11.12 -14.64
CA GLY A 56 2.93 12.09 -14.08
C GLY A 56 3.20 12.40 -12.63
N THR A 57 2.15 12.86 -11.95
CA THR A 57 2.19 13.22 -10.54
C THR A 57 1.24 12.32 -9.75
N LEU A 58 1.80 11.73 -8.70
CA LEU A 58 1.07 11.01 -7.67
C LEU A 58 0.77 11.97 -6.53
N THR A 59 -0.48 12.00 -6.08
CA THR A 59 -0.90 12.65 -4.83
C THR A 59 -1.67 11.64 -3.99
N LEU A 60 -1.31 11.51 -2.73
CA LEU A 60 -1.92 10.59 -1.77
C LEU A 60 -2.27 11.37 -0.51
N LYS A 61 -3.45 11.06 0.05
CA LYS A 61 -3.87 11.55 1.36
C LYS A 61 -4.73 10.49 2.02
N LYS A 62 -4.37 10.10 3.24
CA LYS A 62 -5.14 9.13 4.00
C LYS A 62 -6.34 9.78 4.69
N PRO A 63 -7.40 8.98 4.95
CA PRO A 63 -7.58 7.61 4.49
C PRO A 63 -8.04 7.53 3.02
N GLY A 64 -7.45 6.62 2.25
CA GLY A 64 -8.01 6.14 0.98
C GLY A 64 -8.07 7.10 -0.21
N LYS A 65 -7.55 8.34 -0.12
CA LYS A 65 -7.48 9.26 -1.26
C LYS A 65 -6.15 9.12 -1.99
N ILE A 66 -6.24 9.02 -3.31
CA ILE A 66 -5.08 8.92 -4.20
C ILE A 66 -5.43 9.52 -5.55
N ARG A 67 -4.44 10.09 -6.24
CA ARG A 67 -4.59 10.61 -7.60
C ARG A 67 -3.34 10.30 -8.40
N PHE A 68 -3.50 9.64 -9.53
CA PHE A 68 -2.49 9.56 -10.58
C PHE A 68 -2.91 10.52 -11.69
N GLN A 69 -2.26 11.67 -11.72
CA GLN A 69 -2.40 12.64 -12.80
C GLN A 69 -1.34 12.33 -13.84
N TYR A 70 -1.75 11.80 -15.00
CA TYR A 70 -0.83 11.52 -16.10
C TYR A 70 -0.33 12.81 -16.77
N GLN A 71 0.78 12.69 -17.49
CA GLN A 71 1.45 13.79 -18.17
C GLN A 71 0.55 14.47 -19.23
N LYS A 72 0.92 15.70 -19.61
CA LYS A 72 0.19 16.46 -20.64
C LYS A 72 0.06 15.63 -21.93
N GLY A 73 -1.14 15.63 -22.51
CA GLY A 73 -1.46 14.86 -23.71
C GLY A 73 -1.97 13.45 -23.45
N VAL A 74 -1.90 12.95 -22.20
CA VAL A 74 -2.50 11.68 -21.80
C VAL A 74 -3.83 11.95 -21.08
N PRO A 75 -4.98 11.68 -21.72
CA PRO A 75 -6.30 12.04 -21.19
C PRO A 75 -6.80 11.02 -20.15
N LEU A 76 -5.90 10.41 -19.38
CA LEU A 76 -6.21 9.43 -18.35
C LEU A 76 -6.12 10.06 -16.96
N LEU A 77 -6.98 9.60 -16.06
CA LEU A 77 -6.95 9.96 -14.64
C LEU A 77 -7.36 8.75 -13.80
N ILE A 78 -6.58 8.45 -12.76
CA ILE A 78 -6.99 7.52 -11.71
C ILE A 78 -7.15 8.30 -10.43
N VAL A 79 -8.30 8.20 -9.77
CA VAL A 79 -8.59 8.91 -8.52
C VAL A 79 -9.34 8.03 -7.54
N GLY A 80 -8.83 7.96 -6.31
CA GLY A 80 -9.46 7.35 -5.15
C GLY A 80 -10.04 8.40 -4.22
N ASP A 81 -11.24 8.15 -3.70
CA ASP A 81 -11.98 9.08 -2.83
C ASP A 81 -12.17 8.59 -1.40
N GLY A 82 -11.44 7.54 -1.00
CA GLY A 82 -11.63 6.88 0.29
C GLY A 82 -12.56 5.67 0.24
N LYS A 83 -13.43 5.57 -0.77
CA LYS A 83 -14.40 4.47 -0.92
C LYS A 83 -14.10 3.63 -2.14
N ALA A 84 -13.80 4.28 -3.26
CA ALA A 84 -13.56 3.62 -4.53
C ALA A 84 -12.40 4.27 -5.28
N LEU A 85 -11.76 3.46 -6.12
CA LEU A 85 -10.89 3.93 -7.19
C LEU A 85 -11.73 4.13 -8.44
N THR A 86 -11.50 5.24 -9.13
CA THR A 86 -12.16 5.60 -10.38
C THR A 86 -11.09 5.80 -11.44
N PHE A 87 -11.15 5.02 -12.52
CA PHE A 87 -10.39 5.25 -13.74
C PHE A 87 -11.25 6.01 -14.73
N ILE A 88 -10.68 7.05 -15.31
CA ILE A 88 -11.36 7.98 -16.21
C ILE A 88 -10.50 8.12 -17.45
N ASP A 89 -11.11 7.85 -18.59
CA ASP A 89 -10.56 8.17 -19.90
C ASP A 89 -11.39 9.30 -20.52
N TYR A 90 -10.81 10.49 -20.56
CA TYR A 90 -11.45 11.69 -21.10
C TYR A 90 -11.60 11.66 -22.62
N SER A 91 -10.78 10.87 -23.35
CA SER A 91 -10.82 10.81 -24.81
C SER A 91 -12.09 10.13 -25.32
N VAL A 92 -12.50 9.06 -24.65
CA VAL A 92 -13.70 8.27 -24.99
C VAL A 92 -14.82 8.44 -23.98
N ARG A 93 -14.69 9.40 -23.05
CA ARG A 93 -15.66 9.69 -21.97
C ARG A 93 -16.01 8.46 -21.12
N GLN A 94 -15.04 7.57 -20.92
CA GLN A 94 -15.23 6.34 -20.16
C GLN A 94 -14.90 6.57 -18.68
N VAL A 95 -15.76 6.02 -17.80
CA VAL A 95 -15.56 6.06 -16.36
C VAL A 95 -15.81 4.66 -15.81
N GLN A 96 -14.81 4.10 -15.15
CA GLN A 96 -14.90 2.83 -14.46
C GLN A 96 -14.59 3.05 -12.97
N ARG A 97 -15.38 2.43 -12.09
CA ARG A 97 -15.27 2.63 -10.65
C ARG A 97 -15.36 1.30 -9.92
N TRP A 98 -14.41 1.04 -9.03
CA TRP A 98 -14.37 -0.17 -8.20
C TRP A 98 -14.03 0.17 -6.76
N PRO A 99 -14.53 -0.59 -5.76
CA PRO A 99 -14.15 -0.39 -4.37
C PRO A 99 -12.64 -0.39 -4.20
N ILE A 100 -12.09 0.51 -3.37
CA ILE A 100 -10.64 0.62 -3.19
C ILE A 100 -10.04 -0.66 -2.57
N GLY A 101 -10.84 -1.35 -1.74
CA GLY A 101 -10.49 -2.65 -1.19
C GLY A 101 -10.38 -3.77 -2.23
N ASN A 102 -10.84 -3.54 -3.46
CA ASN A 102 -10.73 -4.47 -4.59
C ASN A 102 -9.45 -4.25 -5.42
N SER A 103 -8.48 -3.51 -4.88
CA SER A 103 -7.22 -3.20 -5.55
C SER A 103 -6.02 -3.63 -4.68
N PRO A 104 -4.91 -4.09 -5.29
CA PRO A 104 -3.65 -4.26 -4.57
C PRO A 104 -3.18 -2.97 -3.86
N LEU A 105 -3.54 -1.78 -4.40
CA LEU A 105 -3.18 -0.49 -3.84
C LEU A 105 -3.78 -0.21 -2.45
N GLY A 106 -4.80 -0.98 -2.04
CA GLY A 106 -5.43 -0.79 -0.72
C GLY A 106 -4.44 -0.83 0.44
N VAL A 107 -3.31 -1.55 0.29
CA VAL A 107 -2.23 -1.64 1.29
C VAL A 107 -1.59 -0.28 1.59
N LEU A 108 -1.47 0.60 0.58
CA LEU A 108 -0.89 1.93 0.76
C LEU A 108 -1.88 2.93 1.37
N LEU A 109 -3.17 2.63 1.28
CA LEU A 109 -4.25 3.62 1.40
C LEU A 109 -5.09 3.47 2.66
N ASP A 110 -5.08 2.28 3.28
CA ASP A 110 -5.77 2.01 4.54
C ASP A 110 -4.81 2.05 5.73
N PRO A 111 -4.87 3.10 6.59
CA PRO A 111 -3.99 3.21 7.75
C PRO A 111 -4.25 2.13 8.82
N LYS A 112 -5.42 1.47 8.78
CA LYS A 112 -5.79 0.44 9.77
C LYS A 112 -5.31 -0.95 9.39
N ARG A 113 -4.76 -1.11 8.18
CA ARG A 113 -4.39 -2.43 7.67
C ARG A 113 -3.07 -2.87 8.29
N ASP A 114 -3.16 -3.96 9.05
CA ASP A 114 -2.00 -4.67 9.57
C ASP A 114 -1.43 -5.59 8.49
N ILE A 115 -0.39 -5.11 7.80
CA ILE A 115 0.23 -5.83 6.70
C ILE A 115 0.98 -7.08 7.17
N THR A 116 1.31 -7.19 8.46
CA THR A 116 2.07 -8.32 8.99
C THR A 116 1.33 -9.66 8.86
N ARG A 117 0.01 -9.61 8.66
CA ARG A 117 -0.85 -10.78 8.49
C ARG A 117 -0.85 -11.37 7.08
N PHE A 118 -0.52 -10.57 6.06
CA PHE A 118 -0.66 -10.96 4.65
C PHE A 118 0.50 -10.49 3.77
N ALA A 119 1.53 -9.89 4.36
CA ALA A 119 2.72 -9.44 3.67
C ALA A 119 3.97 -10.16 4.17
N LYS A 120 4.90 -10.40 3.25
CA LYS A 120 6.18 -11.08 3.50
C LYS A 120 7.32 -10.31 2.86
N ILE A 121 8.51 -10.43 3.46
CA ILE A 121 9.73 -9.90 2.86
C ILE A 121 10.07 -10.70 1.61
N VAL A 122 10.39 -9.98 0.54
CA VAL A 122 10.95 -10.55 -0.69
C VAL A 122 12.47 -10.43 -0.58
N PRO A 123 13.20 -11.55 -0.57
CA PRO A 123 14.66 -11.52 -0.55
C PRO A 123 15.21 -10.69 -1.71
N SER A 124 16.16 -9.82 -1.40
CA SER A 124 16.84 -8.96 -2.37
C SER A 124 18.34 -9.07 -2.16
N ASN A 125 19.09 -9.23 -3.25
CA ASN A 125 20.55 -9.19 -3.21
C ASN A 125 21.08 -7.75 -3.24
N ALA A 126 20.22 -6.75 -3.46
CA ALA A 126 20.60 -5.34 -3.47
C ALA A 126 20.75 -4.81 -2.03
N PRO A 127 21.95 -4.39 -1.61
CA PRO A 127 22.16 -3.82 -0.28
C PRO A 127 21.30 -2.58 -0.08
N GLY A 128 20.74 -2.43 1.13
CA GLY A 128 19.94 -1.25 1.46
C GLY A 128 18.54 -1.22 0.83
N VAL A 129 18.11 -2.27 0.12
CA VAL A 129 16.75 -2.40 -0.42
C VAL A 129 15.92 -3.32 0.46
N VAL A 130 14.70 -2.91 0.78
CA VAL A 130 13.68 -3.72 1.46
C VAL A 130 12.48 -3.86 0.55
N SER A 131 12.12 -5.09 0.19
CA SER A 131 10.96 -5.38 -0.65
C SER A 131 9.93 -6.19 0.14
N VAL A 132 8.66 -5.80 0.06
CA VAL A 132 7.55 -6.46 0.75
C VAL A 132 6.45 -6.80 -0.25
N GLU A 133 6.15 -8.09 -0.40
CA GLU A 133 5.00 -8.56 -1.17
C GLU A 133 3.81 -8.69 -0.24
N ALA A 134 2.72 -7.98 -0.54
CA ALA A 134 1.44 -8.11 0.12
C ALA A 134 0.45 -8.83 -0.80
N TYR A 135 -0.18 -9.89 -0.27
CA TYR A 135 -1.13 -10.73 -0.98
C TYR A 135 -2.17 -11.26 0.00
N ASP A 136 -3.45 -10.99 -0.29
CA ASP A 136 -4.56 -11.47 0.54
C ASP A 136 -5.11 -12.79 -0.01
N PRO A 137 -4.80 -13.95 0.60
CA PRO A 137 -5.24 -15.26 0.10
C PRO A 137 -6.76 -15.44 0.20
N SER A 138 -7.44 -14.66 1.05
CA SER A 138 -8.91 -14.67 1.12
C SER A 138 -9.56 -13.90 -0.03
N ARG A 139 -8.78 -13.06 -0.74
CA ARG A 139 -9.23 -12.24 -1.85
C ARG A 139 -8.24 -12.27 -3.03
N PRO A 140 -7.94 -13.47 -3.58
CA PRO A 140 -6.94 -13.65 -4.63
C PRO A 140 -7.27 -12.87 -5.91
N GLN A 141 -8.56 -12.58 -6.15
CA GLN A 141 -9.04 -11.83 -7.30
C GLN A 141 -8.53 -10.38 -7.35
N TYR A 142 -8.00 -9.86 -6.25
CA TYR A 142 -7.38 -8.53 -6.21
C TYR A 142 -5.91 -8.54 -6.54
N GLY A 143 -5.29 -9.70 -6.76
CA GLY A 143 -3.89 -9.80 -7.13
C GLY A 143 -2.93 -9.54 -5.97
N ARG A 144 -1.69 -9.15 -6.29
CA ARG A 144 -0.61 -8.90 -5.32
C ARG A 144 0.13 -7.61 -5.62
N ILE A 145 0.74 -7.03 -4.59
CA ILE A 145 1.57 -5.84 -4.72
C ILE A 145 2.90 -6.06 -4.02
N THR A 146 3.99 -5.75 -4.71
CA THR A 146 5.35 -5.75 -4.13
C THR A 146 5.81 -4.31 -4.00
N LEU A 147 5.86 -3.81 -2.77
CA LEU A 147 6.39 -2.51 -2.43
C LEU A 147 7.92 -2.58 -2.34
N VAL A 148 8.61 -1.57 -2.87
CA VAL A 148 10.07 -1.50 -2.86
C VAL A 148 10.51 -0.25 -2.10
N PHE A 149 11.35 -0.42 -1.10
CA PHE A 149 11.89 0.65 -0.27
C PHE A 149 13.42 0.67 -0.35
N ALA A 150 13.98 1.88 -0.29
CA ALA A 150 15.40 2.08 0.00
C ALA A 150 15.56 2.52 1.45
N ARG A 151 16.59 2.02 2.15
CA ARG A 151 16.95 2.50 3.49
C ARG A 151 17.47 3.92 3.39
N GLN A 152 16.81 4.85 4.08
CA GLN A 152 17.16 6.25 4.07
C GLN A 152 16.78 6.88 5.41
N ALA A 153 17.79 7.30 6.20
CA ALA A 153 17.59 7.69 7.59
C ALA A 153 16.64 8.88 7.78
N ASN A 154 16.59 9.81 6.82
CA ASN A 154 15.71 10.98 6.86
C ASN A 154 14.29 10.71 6.29
N ALA A 155 14.00 9.51 5.83
CA ALA A 155 12.68 9.14 5.34
C ALA A 155 11.81 8.53 6.46
N PRO A 156 10.47 8.51 6.34
CA PRO A 156 9.59 7.95 7.36
C PRO A 156 9.99 6.52 7.75
N ALA A 157 10.15 6.28 9.05
CA ALA A 157 10.62 5.02 9.62
C ALA A 157 11.96 4.50 9.03
N GLY A 158 12.81 5.39 8.49
CA GLY A 158 14.09 5.03 7.89
C GLY A 158 13.98 4.41 6.49
N LEU A 159 12.82 4.52 5.83
CA LEU A 159 12.53 3.91 4.54
C LEU A 159 11.97 4.94 3.55
N MET A 160 12.53 4.97 2.35
CA MET A 160 12.03 5.74 1.22
C MET A 160 11.29 4.81 0.26
N LEU A 161 9.99 5.01 0.05
CA LEU A 161 9.21 4.25 -0.92
C LEU A 161 9.68 4.59 -2.35
N GLN A 162 10.32 3.64 -3.02
CA GLN A 162 10.81 3.78 -4.39
C GLN A 162 9.72 3.51 -5.42
N GLY A 163 8.67 2.79 -5.03
CA GLY A 163 7.57 2.41 -5.91
C GLY A 163 7.06 1.01 -5.62
N TRP A 164 6.35 0.43 -6.58
CA TRP A 164 5.79 -0.91 -6.43
C TRP A 164 5.54 -1.60 -7.77
N VAL A 165 5.41 -2.91 -7.70
CA VAL A 165 4.93 -3.76 -8.79
C VAL A 165 3.58 -4.32 -8.39
N ALA A 166 2.55 -4.08 -9.19
CA ALA A 166 1.24 -4.70 -9.05
C ALA A 166 1.07 -5.80 -10.10
N LEU A 167 0.51 -6.92 -9.68
CA LEU A 167 0.01 -7.99 -10.55
C LEU A 167 -1.47 -8.16 -10.24
N ASP A 168 -2.34 -7.96 -11.23
CA ASP A 168 -3.77 -8.23 -11.07
C ASP A 168 -4.08 -9.74 -11.15
N SER A 169 -5.35 -10.11 -10.97
CA SER A 169 -5.79 -11.50 -11.04
C SER A 169 -5.70 -12.14 -12.43
N GLN A 170 -5.50 -11.34 -13.47
CA GLN A 170 -5.27 -11.81 -14.84
C GLN A 170 -3.77 -11.92 -15.14
N GLY A 171 -2.89 -11.60 -14.19
CA GLY A 171 -1.44 -11.61 -14.36
C GLY A 171 -0.89 -10.37 -15.07
N ASN A 172 -1.71 -9.34 -15.31
CA ASN A 172 -1.21 -8.10 -15.90
C ASN A 172 -0.29 -7.39 -14.89
N ARG A 173 0.94 -7.12 -15.33
CA ARG A 173 1.95 -6.43 -14.54
C ARG A 173 1.92 -4.93 -14.80
N THR A 174 1.92 -4.17 -13.72
CA THR A 174 2.14 -2.72 -13.74
C THR A 174 3.25 -2.37 -12.76
N THR A 175 4.26 -1.64 -13.22
CA THR A 175 5.35 -1.17 -12.38
C THR A 175 5.24 0.34 -12.22
N ILE A 176 5.20 0.81 -10.97
CA ILE A 176 5.27 2.23 -10.63
C ILE A 176 6.64 2.50 -10.00
N ARG A 177 7.36 3.49 -10.51
CA ARG A 177 8.54 4.07 -9.85
C ARG A 177 8.24 5.50 -9.46
N LEU A 178 8.72 5.89 -8.27
CA LEU A 178 8.51 7.20 -7.70
C LEU A 178 9.83 7.97 -7.61
N THR A 179 9.75 9.28 -7.85
CA THR A 179 10.83 10.24 -7.57
C THR A 179 10.25 11.49 -6.91
N ASP A 180 11.12 12.29 -6.30
CA ASP A 180 10.76 13.57 -5.69
C ASP A 180 9.64 13.44 -4.63
N GLN A 181 9.68 12.35 -3.87
CA GLN A 181 8.72 12.04 -2.82
C GLN A 181 8.79 13.10 -1.73
N LYS A 182 7.65 13.71 -1.43
CA LYS A 182 7.46 14.60 -0.28
C LYS A 182 6.38 13.99 0.60
N PHE A 183 6.75 13.57 1.80
CA PHE A 183 5.85 12.94 2.75
C PHE A 183 5.29 13.95 3.74
N ASN A 184 4.06 13.72 4.20
CA ASN A 184 3.40 14.48 5.26
C ASN A 184 3.35 15.99 5.01
N VAL A 185 3.30 16.38 3.73
CA VAL A 185 3.07 17.75 3.28
C VAL A 185 1.56 18.05 3.20
N PRO A 186 1.14 19.32 3.38
CA PRO A 186 -0.27 19.67 3.20
C PRO A 186 -0.80 19.30 1.81
N VAL A 187 -1.93 18.59 1.77
CA VAL A 187 -2.65 18.25 0.54
C VAL A 187 -4.12 18.61 0.72
N ASP A 188 -4.62 19.50 -0.14
CA ASP A 188 -6.02 19.91 -0.14
C ASP A 188 -6.94 18.78 -0.65
N ASP A 189 -8.13 18.67 -0.08
CA ASP A 189 -9.13 17.70 -0.52
C ASP A 189 -9.63 17.95 -1.94
N ALA A 190 -9.56 19.19 -2.42
CA ALA A 190 -9.86 19.58 -3.78
C ALA A 190 -8.93 18.90 -4.81
N ALA A 191 -7.73 18.47 -4.43
CA ALA A 191 -6.83 17.74 -5.31
C ALA A 191 -7.46 16.45 -5.86
N PHE A 192 -8.39 15.84 -5.12
CA PHE A 192 -9.06 14.59 -5.49
C PHE A 192 -10.39 14.81 -6.21
N ARG A 193 -10.76 16.05 -6.51
CA ARG A 193 -11.94 16.36 -7.33
C ARG A 193 -11.62 16.09 -8.81
N TRP A 194 -12.64 15.70 -9.55
CA TRP A 194 -12.57 15.45 -10.99
C TRP A 194 -13.94 15.73 -11.62
N THR A 195 -13.92 16.04 -12.92
CA THR A 195 -15.14 16.33 -13.68
C THR A 195 -15.55 15.09 -14.46
N ASP A 196 -16.82 14.70 -14.36
CA ASP A 196 -17.37 13.55 -15.08
C ASP A 196 -17.54 13.85 -16.58
N PRO A 197 -16.75 13.23 -17.48
CA PRO A 197 -16.81 13.52 -18.91
C PRO A 197 -18.12 13.06 -19.57
N ARG A 198 -18.90 12.20 -18.91
CA ARG A 198 -20.19 11.70 -19.43
C ARG A 198 -21.32 12.72 -19.28
N ARG A 199 -21.17 13.71 -18.40
CA ARG A 199 -22.19 14.76 -18.17
C ARG A 199 -22.11 15.89 -19.19
N GLN A 200 -20.94 16.14 -19.76
CA GLN A 200 -20.73 17.21 -20.74
C GLN A 200 -21.38 16.94 -22.12
N GLY A 201 -21.91 15.74 -22.35
CA GLY A 201 -22.67 15.40 -23.57
C GLY A 201 -24.18 15.50 -23.44
N ARG A 202 -24.72 15.94 -22.29
CA ARG A 202 -26.18 16.08 -22.03
C ARG A 202 -26.68 17.53 -22.16
N ALA A 203 -26.07 18.33 -23.02
CA ALA A 203 -26.70 19.54 -23.51
C ALA A 203 -27.52 19.13 -24.75
N GLY A 204 -28.80 18.80 -24.50
CA GLY A 204 -29.84 18.86 -25.53
C GLY A 204 -30.51 20.22 -25.45
#